data_AF-A0A524DPF3-F1
#
_entry.id   AF-A0A524DPF3-F1
#
_cell.length_a   1.000
_cell.length_b   1.000
_cell.length_c   1.000
_cell.angle_alpha   90.00
_cell.angle_beta   90.00
_cell.angle_gamma   90.00
#
_symmetry.space_group_name_H-M   'P 1'
#
loop_
_entity.id
_entity.type
_entity.pdbx_description
1 polymer ?
#
loop_
_entity_poly.entity_id
_entity_poly.type
_entity_poly.pdbx_seq_one_letter_code
_entity_poly.pdbx_strand_id
1 'polypeptide(L)'
;MFVCSIIWNSAEALILSLIALAVIIPFFLFNKFPSKVFPGDVGTLSIGTMIACIALFGSLEVVVFCAMLIHVFNSLYVIYSLRGFFESSTIQENKSDIILLEDDSIKASYKKDAALTLPRLILAQGPLKELELVKNFYAISFICGFFSLIALLFIKWTLNQIDIVIPIIAILILLVPTVILLIKFPRIRGVITLMITLLLASIAFLILIEILIMPINYPDINLIIISIPVNILFSFILYFPILVFWYYITIKYFWTVINRMKEQEMN
;
A
#
# COMPACT_ATOMS: atom_id res chain seq x y z
N MET A 1 -8.06 8.81 5.41
CA MET A 1 -9.21 8.21 6.12
C MET A 1 -10.09 9.29 6.71
N PHE A 2 -9.73 10.01 7.77
CA PHE A 2 -10.56 11.08 8.34
C PHE A 2 -11.12 12.08 7.29
N VAL A 3 -10.25 12.67 6.47
CA VAL A 3 -10.66 13.58 5.38
C VAL A 3 -11.59 12.88 4.37
N CYS A 4 -11.27 11.63 4.02
CA CYS A 4 -12.09 10.82 3.13
C CYS A 4 -13.48 10.54 3.73
N SER A 5 -13.58 10.30 5.03
CA SER A 5 -14.85 10.08 5.73
C SER A 5 -15.76 11.30 5.65
N ILE A 6 -15.19 12.52 5.75
CA ILE A 6 -15.94 13.78 5.57
C ILE A 6 -16.47 13.89 4.13
N ILE A 7 -15.61 13.65 3.14
CA ILE A 7 -15.99 13.76 1.72
C ILE A 7 -17.04 12.69 1.35
N TRP A 8 -16.93 11.50 1.95
CA TRP A 8 -17.86 10.38 1.78
C TRP A 8 -19.18 10.58 2.53
N ASN A 9 -19.22 11.49 3.50
CA ASN A 9 -20.37 11.72 4.37
C ASN A 9 -20.81 10.48 5.17
N SER A 10 -19.85 9.68 5.65
CA SER A 10 -20.12 8.57 6.60
C SER A 10 -19.81 9.00 8.03
N ALA A 11 -20.84 8.99 8.88
CA ALA A 11 -20.72 9.31 10.30
C ALA A 11 -19.90 8.24 11.03
N GLU A 12 -20.10 6.97 10.69
CA GLU A 12 -19.40 5.81 11.26
C GLU A 12 -17.90 5.92 11.00
N ALA A 13 -17.52 6.13 9.74
CA ALA A 13 -16.13 6.30 9.35
C ALA A 13 -15.50 7.53 10.01
N LEU A 14 -16.25 8.62 10.15
CA LEU A 14 -15.77 9.85 10.75
C LEU A 14 -15.48 9.65 12.24
N ILE A 15 -16.42 9.09 13.00
CA ILE A 15 -16.27 8.84 14.44
C ILE A 15 -15.11 7.86 14.69
N LEU A 16 -15.06 6.75 13.97
CA LEU A 16 -14.00 5.75 14.12
C LEU A 16 -12.62 6.33 13.77
N SER A 17 -12.53 7.12 12.69
CA SER A 17 -11.26 7.77 12.33
C SER A 17 -10.83 8.85 13.32
N LEU A 18 -11.77 9.55 13.96
CA LEU A 18 -11.48 10.52 15.01
C LEU A 18 -10.93 9.83 16.27
N ILE A 19 -11.54 8.72 16.71
CA ILE A 19 -11.04 7.90 17.80
C ILE A 19 -9.63 7.37 17.47
N ALA A 20 -9.43 6.90 16.24
CA ALA A 20 -8.13 6.44 15.77
C ALA A 20 -7.05 7.52 15.88
N LEU A 21 -7.36 8.74 15.43
CA LEU A 21 -6.44 9.88 15.55
C LEU A 21 -6.15 10.22 17.02
N ALA A 22 -7.17 10.20 17.88
CA ALA A 22 -7.02 10.51 19.30
C ALA A 22 -6.07 9.54 20.03
N VAL A 23 -5.99 8.27 19.59
CA VAL A 23 -5.07 7.27 20.15
C VAL A 23 -3.70 7.32 19.46
N ILE A 24 -3.67 7.40 18.12
CA ILE A 24 -2.42 7.33 17.34
C ILE A 24 -1.57 8.58 17.53
N ILE A 25 -2.15 9.79 17.65
CA ILE A 25 -1.38 11.03 17.78
C ILE A 25 -0.52 11.02 19.07
N PRO A 26 -1.07 10.78 20.27
CA PRO A 26 -0.25 10.67 21.48
C PRO A 26 0.79 9.56 21.37
N PHE A 27 0.40 8.37 20.90
CA PHE A 27 1.32 7.26 20.69
C PHE A 27 2.51 7.66 19.80
N PHE A 28 2.22 8.33 18.67
CA PHE A 28 3.23 8.81 17.73
C PHE A 28 4.20 9.81 18.37
N LEU A 29 3.74 10.69 19.27
CA LEU A 29 4.62 11.65 19.95
C LEU A 29 5.66 10.96 20.85
N PHE A 30 5.32 9.81 21.45
CA PHE A 30 6.24 9.02 22.26
C PHE A 30 7.06 8.01 21.44
N ASN A 31 6.51 7.55 20.30
CA ASN A 31 7.17 6.59 19.42
C ASN A 31 8.11 7.25 18.40
N LYS A 32 7.91 8.52 18.05
CA LYS A 32 8.79 9.24 17.12
C LYS A 32 10.23 9.23 17.63
N PHE A 33 11.18 9.07 16.70
CA PHE A 33 12.61 9.06 16.98
C PHE A 33 13.07 10.27 17.84
N PRO A 34 13.84 10.06 18.93
CA PRO A 34 14.22 8.77 19.50
C PRO A 34 13.04 8.11 20.26
N SER A 35 12.75 6.85 19.90
CA SER A 35 11.56 6.12 20.36
C SER A 35 11.62 5.82 21.86
N LYS A 36 10.57 6.21 22.59
CA LYS A 36 10.42 5.92 24.04
C LYS A 36 9.50 4.74 24.32
N VAL A 37 8.59 4.47 23.38
CA VAL A 37 7.61 3.39 23.48
C VAL A 37 7.54 2.65 22.14
N PHE A 38 7.32 1.35 22.20
CA PHE A 38 7.09 0.50 21.03
C PHE A 38 5.67 -0.08 21.08
N PRO A 39 5.01 -0.23 19.92
CA PRO A 39 3.63 -0.72 19.89
C PRO A 39 3.53 -2.21 20.22
N GLY A 40 4.56 -2.99 19.89
CA GLY A 40 4.53 -4.45 19.93
C GLY A 40 3.42 -5.04 19.04
N ASP A 41 3.12 -6.32 19.23
CA ASP A 41 2.07 -7.01 18.47
C ASP A 41 0.68 -6.50 18.85
N VAL A 42 0.46 -6.21 20.14
CA VAL A 42 -0.82 -5.67 20.64
C VAL A 42 -1.15 -4.35 19.94
N GLY A 43 -0.20 -3.42 19.86
CA GLY A 43 -0.40 -2.13 19.21
C GLY A 43 -0.58 -2.26 17.70
N THR A 44 0.27 -3.03 17.02
CA THR A 44 0.21 -3.17 15.55
C THR A 44 -1.07 -3.86 15.08
N LEU A 45 -1.49 -4.94 15.75
CA LEU A 45 -2.73 -5.65 15.42
C LEU A 45 -3.96 -4.79 15.74
N SER A 46 -3.94 -4.05 16.85
CA SER A 46 -5.04 -3.13 17.21
C SER A 46 -5.20 -2.01 16.18
N ILE A 47 -4.10 -1.41 15.71
CA ILE A 47 -4.14 -0.39 14.65
C ILE A 47 -4.69 -1.00 13.35
N GLY A 48 -4.27 -2.22 12.99
CA GLY A 48 -4.81 -2.94 11.83
C GLY A 48 -6.32 -3.16 11.92
N THR A 49 -6.82 -3.64 13.06
CA THR A 49 -8.25 -3.81 13.33
C THR A 49 -9.00 -2.49 13.25
N MET A 50 -8.45 -1.42 13.82
CA MET A 50 -9.08 -0.09 13.77
C MET A 50 -9.21 0.44 12.34
N ILE A 51 -8.18 0.25 11.51
CA ILE A 51 -8.20 0.59 10.09
C ILE A 51 -9.24 -0.27 9.34
N ALA A 52 -9.32 -1.57 9.65
CA ALA A 52 -10.31 -2.47 9.05
C ALA A 52 -11.74 -2.09 9.45
N CYS A 53 -12.00 -1.72 10.70
CA CYS A 53 -13.29 -1.21 11.16
C CYS A 53 -13.69 0.06 10.41
N ILE A 54 -12.77 1.01 10.21
CA ILE A 54 -13.03 2.22 9.41
C ILE A 54 -13.38 1.84 7.97
N ALA A 55 -12.69 0.87 7.39
CA ALA A 55 -12.94 0.40 6.02
C ALA A 55 -14.34 -0.20 5.89
N LEU A 56 -14.68 -1.17 6.75
CA LEU A 56 -15.90 -1.97 6.64
C LEU A 56 -17.14 -1.18 7.07
N PHE A 57 -17.13 -0.58 8.27
CA PHE A 57 -18.28 0.18 8.76
C PHE A 57 -18.47 1.51 8.04
N GLY A 58 -17.40 2.04 7.43
CA GLY A 58 -17.44 3.26 6.64
C GLY A 58 -17.76 3.07 5.16
N SER A 59 -17.80 1.83 4.66
CA SER A 59 -17.82 1.52 3.22
C SER A 59 -16.70 2.26 2.46
N LEU A 60 -15.50 2.24 3.05
CA LEU A 60 -14.29 2.92 2.57
C LEU A 60 -13.20 1.90 2.18
N GLU A 61 -13.56 0.68 1.79
CA GLU A 61 -12.62 -0.42 1.53
C GLU A 61 -11.57 -0.06 0.47
N VAL A 62 -12.02 0.45 -0.67
CA VAL A 62 -11.12 0.88 -1.77
C VAL A 62 -10.24 2.04 -1.34
N VAL A 63 -10.80 2.98 -0.57
CA VAL A 63 -10.10 4.16 -0.05
C VAL A 63 -9.01 3.76 0.93
N VAL A 64 -9.31 2.84 1.86
CA VAL A 64 -8.37 2.31 2.84
C VAL A 64 -7.31 1.45 2.15
N PHE A 65 -7.68 0.61 1.18
CA PHE A 65 -6.73 -0.16 0.38
C PHE A 65 -5.69 0.75 -0.29
N CYS A 66 -6.12 1.82 -0.94
CA CYS A 66 -5.22 2.80 -1.58
C CYS A 66 -4.31 3.50 -0.56
N ALA A 67 -4.83 3.85 0.62
CA ALA A 67 -4.04 4.45 1.70
C ALA A 67 -2.99 3.46 2.27
N MET A 68 -3.30 2.16 2.26
CA MET A 68 -2.48 1.09 2.84
C MET A 68 -1.54 0.42 1.84
N LEU A 69 -1.43 0.92 0.60
CA LEU A 69 -0.62 0.30 -0.46
C LEU A 69 0.83 0.02 -0.03
N ILE A 70 1.45 0.90 0.74
CA ILE A 70 2.79 0.67 1.29
C ILE A 70 2.88 -0.61 2.14
N HIS A 71 1.88 -0.86 2.98
CA HIS A 71 1.81 -2.04 3.82
C HIS A 71 1.48 -3.28 3.00
N VAL A 72 0.55 -3.17 2.05
CA VAL A 72 0.20 -4.25 1.12
C VAL A 72 1.45 -4.71 0.36
N PHE A 73 2.22 -3.77 -0.20
CA PHE A 73 3.41 -4.09 -0.97
C PHE A 73 4.48 -4.74 -0.11
N ASN A 74 4.73 -4.19 1.09
CA ASN A 74 5.69 -4.79 2.01
C ASN A 74 5.31 -6.23 2.36
N SER A 75 4.04 -6.49 2.66
CA SER A 75 3.54 -7.83 2.98
C SER A 75 3.67 -8.78 1.78
N LEU A 76 3.38 -8.33 0.56
CA LEU A 76 3.55 -9.14 -0.66
C LEU A 76 5.01 -9.54 -0.89
N TYR A 77 5.95 -8.62 -0.67
CA TYR A 77 7.38 -8.94 -0.78
C TYR A 77 7.85 -9.96 0.26
N VAL A 78 7.40 -9.78 1.51
CA VAL A 78 7.73 -10.69 2.61
C VAL A 78 7.22 -12.09 2.30
N ILE A 79 5.94 -12.24 1.92
CA ILE A 79 5.32 -13.52 1.57
C ILE A 79 6.05 -14.21 0.42
N TYR A 80 6.41 -13.48 -0.64
CA TYR A 80 7.18 -14.02 -1.76
C TYR A 80 8.50 -14.66 -1.28
N SER A 81 9.24 -13.91 -0.45
CA SER A 81 10.61 -14.24 -0.07
C SER A 81 10.69 -15.38 0.93
N LEU A 82 9.73 -15.43 1.85
CA LEU A 82 9.74 -16.41 2.92
C LEU A 82 9.23 -17.78 2.46
N ARG A 83 8.40 -17.85 1.41
CA ARG A 83 7.74 -19.07 0.92
C ARG A 83 6.98 -19.82 2.03
N GLY A 84 6.38 -19.08 2.97
CA GLY A 84 5.66 -19.60 4.13
C GLY A 84 5.37 -18.50 5.16
N PHE A 85 4.55 -18.81 6.16
CA PHE A 85 4.27 -17.93 7.30
C PHE A 85 5.25 -18.25 8.43
N PHE A 86 6.19 -17.34 8.70
CA PHE A 86 7.19 -17.49 9.76
C PHE A 86 6.99 -16.41 10.82
N GLU A 87 7.37 -16.73 12.05
CA GLU A 87 7.43 -15.73 13.11
C GLU A 87 8.55 -14.72 12.86
N SER A 88 8.31 -13.49 13.32
CA SER A 88 9.23 -12.34 13.21
C SER A 88 10.62 -12.65 13.76
N SER A 89 10.70 -13.43 14.84
CA SER A 89 11.93 -13.90 15.48
C SER A 89 12.77 -14.78 14.56
N THR A 90 12.14 -15.78 13.93
CA THR A 90 12.81 -16.70 12.99
C THR A 90 13.36 -15.98 11.76
N ILE A 91 12.69 -14.91 11.33
CA ILE A 91 13.13 -14.06 10.22
C ILE A 91 14.37 -13.24 10.63
N GLN A 92 14.38 -12.66 11.83
CA GLN A 92 15.52 -11.86 12.30
C GLN A 92 16.80 -12.70 12.45
N GLU A 93 16.69 -13.92 12.96
CA GLU A 93 17.83 -14.80 13.18
C GLU A 93 18.47 -15.29 11.86
N ASN A 94 17.64 -15.71 10.90
CA ASN A 94 18.12 -16.44 9.74
C ASN A 94 18.06 -15.64 8.44
N LYS A 95 17.13 -14.68 8.34
CA LYS A 95 16.78 -13.98 7.10
C LYS A 95 16.79 -12.45 7.25
N SER A 96 17.65 -11.93 8.14
CA SER A 96 17.76 -10.48 8.38
C SER A 96 17.91 -9.69 7.08
N ASP A 97 17.01 -8.75 6.88
CA ASP A 97 16.87 -7.91 5.68
C ASP A 97 17.76 -6.66 5.72
N ILE A 98 18.19 -6.25 6.92
CA ILE A 98 19.02 -5.06 7.17
C ILE A 98 20.15 -5.36 8.16
N ILE A 99 21.19 -4.53 8.14
CA ILE A 99 22.38 -4.65 8.99
C ILE A 99 22.66 -3.27 9.62
N LEU A 100 22.96 -3.23 10.91
CA LEU A 100 23.43 -2.03 11.61
C LEU A 100 24.95 -1.92 11.46
N LEU A 101 25.42 -0.76 11.03
CA LEU A 101 26.84 -0.43 10.89
C LEU A 101 27.37 0.26 12.16
N GLU A 102 28.69 0.32 12.29
CA GLU A 102 29.37 0.92 13.44
C GLU A 102 29.11 2.43 13.59
N ASP A 103 28.69 3.11 12.52
CA ASP A 103 28.39 4.54 12.48
C ASP A 103 26.90 4.87 12.74
N ASP A 104 26.15 3.92 13.30
CA ASP A 104 24.69 3.97 13.53
C ASP A 104 23.86 4.10 12.23
N SER A 105 24.45 3.81 11.07
CA SER A 105 23.71 3.72 9.82
C SER A 105 23.19 2.30 9.56
N ILE A 106 22.08 2.21 8.84
CA ILE A 106 21.41 0.96 8.49
C ILE A 106 21.69 0.69 7.01
N LYS A 107 22.05 -0.55 6.69
CA LYS A 107 22.37 -1.01 5.34
C LYS A 107 21.53 -2.22 4.95
N ALA A 108 21.29 -2.41 3.65
CA ALA A 108 20.59 -3.59 3.15
C ALA A 108 21.46 -4.85 3.30
N SER A 109 20.83 -5.97 3.67
CA SER A 109 21.50 -7.27 3.78
C SER A 109 21.83 -7.89 2.42
N TYR A 110 23.04 -8.43 2.30
CA TYR A 110 23.55 -9.12 1.11
C TYR A 110 23.16 -10.58 0.99
N LYS A 111 22.74 -11.18 2.11
CA LYS A 111 22.30 -12.57 2.18
C LYS A 111 21.26 -12.86 1.10
N LYS A 112 21.48 -13.94 0.34
CA LYS A 112 20.61 -14.31 -0.79
C LYS A 112 19.20 -14.70 -0.33
N ASP A 113 19.13 -15.24 0.86
CA ASP A 113 17.97 -15.75 1.60
C ASP A 113 17.33 -14.73 2.55
N ALA A 114 17.91 -13.53 2.67
CA ALA A 114 17.29 -12.46 3.44
C ALA A 114 15.91 -12.10 2.89
N ALA A 115 15.00 -11.70 3.78
CA ALA A 115 13.64 -11.33 3.42
C ALA A 115 13.63 -10.17 2.41
N LEU A 116 12.64 -10.17 1.52
CA LEU A 116 12.37 -9.01 0.67
C LEU A 116 11.41 -8.09 1.43
N THR A 117 11.90 -6.92 1.80
CA THR A 117 11.14 -5.92 2.55
C THR A 117 11.31 -4.55 1.89
N LEU A 118 10.34 -3.66 2.08
CA LEU A 118 10.48 -2.28 1.61
C LEU A 118 11.70 -1.55 2.21
N PRO A 119 12.04 -1.68 3.51
CA PRO A 119 13.26 -1.12 4.07
C PRO A 119 14.51 -1.56 3.29
N ARG A 120 14.65 -2.86 3.04
CA ARG A 120 15.77 -3.41 2.27
C ARG A 120 15.84 -2.84 0.86
N LEU A 121 14.70 -2.67 0.19
CA LEU A 121 14.64 -2.09 -1.15
C LEU A 121 15.09 -0.62 -1.18
N ILE A 122 14.72 0.17 -0.18
CA ILE A 122 15.13 1.58 -0.05
C ILE A 122 16.63 1.66 0.25
N LEU A 123 17.13 0.78 1.11
CA LEU A 123 18.54 0.70 1.51
C LEU A 123 19.44 0.06 0.44
N ALA A 124 18.85 -0.58 -0.58
CA ALA A 124 19.61 -1.14 -1.69
C ALA A 124 20.37 -0.06 -2.51
N GLN A 125 20.01 1.22 -2.33
CA GLN A 125 20.69 2.35 -2.97
C GLN A 125 21.79 2.96 -2.08
N GLY A 126 22.09 2.34 -0.94
CA GLY A 126 23.13 2.74 0.00
C GLY A 126 22.64 2.86 1.45
N PRO A 127 23.55 2.93 2.42
CA PRO A 127 23.19 3.06 3.83
C PRO A 127 22.44 4.37 4.12
N LEU A 128 21.64 4.38 5.18
CA LEU A 128 20.92 5.54 5.70
C LEU A 128 20.85 5.50 7.21
N LYS A 129 20.76 6.66 7.85
CA LYS A 129 20.34 6.72 9.26
C LYS A 129 18.87 6.35 9.40
N GLU A 130 18.48 5.86 10.58
CA GLU A 130 17.08 5.46 10.86
C GLU A 130 16.09 6.56 10.52
N LEU A 131 16.35 7.81 10.93
CA LEU A 131 15.47 8.95 10.66
C LEU A 131 15.28 9.21 9.16
N GLU A 132 16.32 9.01 8.36
CA GLU A 132 16.27 9.19 6.91
C GLU A 132 15.46 8.08 6.24
N LEU A 133 15.64 6.84 6.70
CA LEU A 133 14.82 5.72 6.28
C LEU A 133 13.34 5.97 6.60
N VAL A 134 13.02 6.38 7.83
CA VAL A 134 11.65 6.71 8.26
C VAL A 134 11.04 7.84 7.43
N LYS A 135 11.81 8.87 7.07
CA LYS A 135 11.33 9.95 6.18
C LYS A 135 10.91 9.44 4.79
N ASN A 136 11.58 8.42 4.25
CA ASN A 136 11.15 7.79 2.99
C ASN A 136 9.78 7.11 3.16
N PHE A 137 9.55 6.41 4.28
CA PHE A 137 8.25 5.82 4.59
C PHE A 137 7.15 6.88 4.73
N TYR A 138 7.40 8.00 5.41
CA TYR A 138 6.43 9.10 5.49
C TYR A 138 6.09 9.67 4.11
N ALA A 139 7.09 9.83 3.23
CA ALA A 139 6.86 10.32 1.88
C ALA A 139 5.97 9.35 1.08
N ILE A 140 6.22 8.03 1.15
CA ILE A 140 5.37 7.02 0.49
C ILE A 140 3.95 7.07 1.07
N SER A 141 3.80 7.03 2.40
CA SER A 141 2.49 7.03 3.05
C SER A 141 1.66 8.28 2.71
N PHE A 142 2.31 9.44 2.56
CA PHE A 142 1.63 10.66 2.14
C PHE A 142 1.12 10.57 0.69
N ILE A 143 1.93 10.02 -0.22
CA ILE A 143 1.52 9.75 -1.61
C ILE A 143 0.37 8.71 -1.66
N CYS A 144 0.42 7.65 -0.85
CA CYS A 144 -0.70 6.70 -0.73
C CYS A 144 -1.98 7.39 -0.22
N GLY A 145 -1.87 8.39 0.66
CA GLY A 145 -2.98 9.25 1.06
C GLY A 145 -3.61 10.01 -0.12
N PHE A 146 -2.81 10.47 -1.08
CA PHE A 146 -3.32 11.08 -2.31
C PHE A 146 -4.03 10.07 -3.21
N PHE A 147 -3.48 8.86 -3.36
CA PHE A 147 -4.17 7.78 -4.08
C PHE A 147 -5.55 7.47 -3.47
N SER A 148 -5.63 7.46 -2.14
CA SER A 148 -6.87 7.28 -1.38
C SER A 148 -7.92 8.37 -1.66
N LEU A 149 -7.50 9.64 -1.70
CA LEU A 149 -8.38 10.75 -2.05
C LEU A 149 -8.86 10.70 -3.50
N ILE A 150 -7.95 10.42 -4.44
CA ILE A 150 -8.28 10.29 -5.86
C ILE A 150 -9.28 9.16 -6.06
N ALA A 151 -9.03 7.99 -5.46
CA ALA A 151 -9.93 6.84 -5.55
C ALA A 151 -11.34 7.18 -5.03
N LEU A 152 -11.46 7.89 -3.90
CA LEU A 152 -12.76 8.33 -3.40
C LEU A 152 -13.51 9.23 -4.39
N LEU A 153 -12.83 10.18 -5.01
CA LEU A 153 -13.46 11.09 -5.98
C LEU A 153 -13.93 10.32 -7.21
N PHE A 154 -13.16 9.35 -7.70
CA PHE A 154 -13.62 8.47 -8.78
C PHE A 154 -14.86 7.67 -8.38
N ILE A 155 -14.91 7.11 -7.17
CA ILE A 155 -16.11 6.39 -6.68
C ILE A 155 -17.33 7.33 -6.68
N LYS A 156 -17.20 8.54 -6.14
CA LYS A 156 -18.31 9.52 -6.14
C LYS A 156 -18.74 9.91 -7.55
N TRP A 157 -17.79 10.03 -8.48
CA TRP A 157 -18.09 10.28 -9.89
C TRP A 157 -18.85 9.11 -10.51
N THR A 158 -18.42 7.86 -10.31
CA THR A 158 -19.11 6.66 -10.80
C THR A 158 -20.53 6.54 -10.23
N LEU A 159 -20.76 7.05 -9.01
CA LEU A 159 -22.10 7.14 -8.40
C LEU A 159 -22.91 8.36 -8.86
N ASN A 160 -22.45 9.10 -9.88
CA ASN A 160 -23.08 10.31 -10.42
C ASN A 160 -23.33 11.41 -9.36
N GLN A 161 -22.52 11.45 -8.30
CA GLN A 161 -22.65 12.46 -7.24
C GLN A 161 -21.85 13.74 -7.51
N ILE A 162 -20.82 13.64 -8.37
CA ILE A 162 -19.94 14.75 -8.74
C ILE A 162 -19.59 14.67 -10.23
N ASP A 163 -19.28 15.82 -10.84
CA ASP A 163 -18.83 15.88 -12.23
C ASP A 163 -17.39 15.34 -12.38
N ILE A 164 -17.10 14.74 -13.55
CA ILE A 164 -15.78 14.20 -13.91
C ILE A 164 -14.66 15.26 -13.84
N VAL A 165 -15.00 16.54 -13.96
CA VAL A 165 -14.04 17.65 -13.88
C VAL A 165 -13.37 17.70 -12.50
N ILE A 166 -14.09 17.35 -11.43
CA ILE A 166 -13.58 17.40 -10.05
C ILE A 166 -12.42 16.41 -9.81
N PRO A 167 -12.55 15.09 -10.09
CA PRO A 167 -11.42 14.17 -9.94
C PRO A 167 -10.24 14.54 -10.85
N ILE A 168 -10.49 15.06 -12.07
CA ILE A 168 -9.41 15.52 -12.97
C ILE A 168 -8.63 16.68 -12.33
N ILE A 169 -9.32 17.71 -11.83
CA ILE A 169 -8.68 18.84 -11.15
C ILE A 169 -7.90 18.35 -9.91
N ALA A 170 -8.49 17.44 -9.13
CA ALA A 170 -7.82 16.89 -7.95
C ALA A 170 -6.53 16.14 -8.32
N ILE A 171 -6.52 15.35 -9.40
CA ILE A 171 -5.29 14.71 -9.91
C ILE A 171 -4.24 15.76 -10.25
N LEU A 172 -4.60 16.81 -11.00
CA LEU A 172 -3.65 17.86 -11.38
C LEU A 172 -3.05 18.58 -10.17
N ILE A 173 -3.88 18.89 -9.17
CA ILE A 173 -3.44 19.54 -7.93
C ILE A 173 -2.51 18.62 -7.13
N LEU A 174 -2.86 17.34 -6.98
CA LEU A 174 -2.10 16.37 -6.17
C LEU A 174 -0.85 15.85 -6.90
N LEU A 175 -0.77 15.99 -8.23
CA LEU A 175 0.40 15.62 -9.02
C LEU A 175 1.62 16.47 -8.63
N VAL A 176 1.45 17.77 -8.42
CA VAL A 176 2.54 18.70 -8.07
C VAL A 176 3.27 18.29 -6.79
N PRO A 177 2.62 18.14 -5.62
CA PRO A 177 3.29 17.69 -4.40
C PRO A 177 3.84 16.27 -4.53
N THR A 178 3.18 15.38 -5.29
CA THR A 178 3.69 14.03 -5.57
C THR A 178 5.04 14.08 -6.29
N VAL A 179 5.13 14.87 -7.37
CA VAL A 179 6.38 15.05 -8.13
C VAL A 179 7.47 15.67 -7.25
N ILE A 180 7.14 16.69 -6.44
CA ILE A 180 8.09 17.30 -5.50
C ILE A 180 8.65 16.25 -4.53
N LEU A 181 7.79 15.40 -3.96
CA LEU A 181 8.23 14.32 -3.07
C LEU A 181 9.10 13.29 -3.79
N LEU A 182 8.76 12.91 -5.02
CA LEU A 182 9.57 11.99 -5.83
C LEU A 182 10.93 12.58 -6.22
N ILE A 183 11.02 13.90 -6.41
CA ILE A 183 12.30 14.57 -6.63
C ILE A 183 13.15 14.51 -5.36
N LYS A 184 12.56 14.85 -4.20
CA LYS A 184 13.24 14.88 -2.89
C LYS A 184 13.65 13.49 -2.39
N PHE A 185 12.86 12.46 -2.67
CA PHE A 185 13.08 11.08 -2.25
C PHE A 185 13.26 10.18 -3.48
N PRO A 186 14.45 10.17 -4.12
CA PRO A 186 14.66 9.38 -5.33
C PRO A 186 14.55 7.87 -5.08
N ARG A 187 14.83 7.42 -3.85
CA ARG A 187 14.86 6.00 -3.47
C ARG A 187 13.49 5.33 -3.56
N ILE A 188 12.40 6.09 -3.45
CA ILE A 188 11.03 5.56 -3.45
C ILE A 188 10.40 5.53 -4.84
N ARG A 189 11.04 6.14 -5.86
CA ARG A 189 10.45 6.35 -7.20
C ARG A 189 9.92 5.06 -7.81
N GLY A 190 10.73 4.01 -7.86
CA GLY A 190 10.29 2.78 -8.51
C GLY A 190 9.14 2.07 -7.78
N VAL A 191 9.08 2.14 -6.45
CA VAL A 191 7.94 1.61 -5.67
C VAL A 191 6.67 2.38 -5.98
N ILE A 192 6.74 3.71 -5.99
CA ILE A 192 5.59 4.56 -6.34
C ILE A 192 5.15 4.33 -7.80
N THR A 193 6.09 4.19 -8.73
CA THR A 193 5.75 3.85 -10.13
C THR A 193 5.00 2.52 -10.20
N LEU A 194 5.43 1.49 -9.47
CA LEU A 194 4.71 0.20 -9.41
C LEU A 194 3.30 0.32 -8.81
N MET A 195 3.11 1.21 -7.84
CA MET A 195 1.78 1.52 -7.27
C MET A 195 0.90 2.23 -8.30
N ILE A 196 1.42 3.21 -9.02
CA ILE A 196 0.67 3.93 -10.05
C ILE A 196 0.30 2.98 -11.19
N THR A 197 1.22 2.12 -11.64
CA THR A 197 0.91 1.14 -12.69
C THR A 197 -0.15 0.14 -12.25
N LEU A 198 -0.14 -0.31 -10.98
CA LEU A 198 -1.22 -1.13 -10.42
C LEU A 198 -2.56 -0.41 -10.54
N LEU A 199 -2.64 0.82 -10.00
CA LEU A 199 -3.88 1.57 -9.94
C LEU A 199 -4.44 1.90 -11.33
N LEU A 200 -3.57 2.29 -12.28
CA LEU A 200 -3.98 2.51 -13.67
C LEU A 200 -4.46 1.22 -14.35
N ALA A 201 -3.78 0.11 -14.13
CA ALA A 201 -4.20 -1.19 -14.65
C ALA A 201 -5.55 -1.62 -14.03
N SER A 202 -5.77 -1.36 -12.74
CA SER A 202 -7.05 -1.61 -12.07
C SER A 202 -8.18 -0.77 -12.68
N ILE A 203 -7.95 0.53 -12.93
CA ILE A 203 -8.95 1.40 -13.56
C ILE A 203 -9.27 0.93 -14.99
N ALA A 204 -8.24 0.65 -15.80
CA ALA A 204 -8.43 0.14 -17.15
C ALA A 204 -9.20 -1.19 -17.17
N PHE A 205 -8.92 -2.07 -16.21
CA PHE A 205 -9.65 -3.32 -16.05
C PHE A 205 -11.11 -3.09 -15.66
N LEU A 206 -11.40 -2.18 -14.71
CA LEU A 206 -12.79 -1.89 -14.32
C LEU A 206 -13.60 -1.35 -15.52
N ILE A 207 -13.02 -0.47 -16.34
CA ILE A 207 -13.66 0.01 -17.57
C ILE A 207 -13.89 -1.14 -18.56
N LEU A 208 -12.92 -2.06 -18.70
CA LEU A 208 -13.07 -3.23 -19.56
C LEU A 208 -14.23 -4.14 -19.10
N ILE A 209 -14.36 -4.36 -17.79
CA ILE A 209 -15.46 -5.12 -17.19
C ILE A 209 -16.81 -4.47 -17.47
N GLU A 210 -16.89 -3.15 -17.31
CA GLU A 210 -18.11 -2.38 -17.56
C GLU A 210 -18.57 -2.48 -19.03
N ILE A 211 -17.63 -2.48 -19.98
CA ILE A 211 -17.93 -2.55 -21.42
C ILE A 211 -18.23 -3.98 -21.87
N LEU A 212 -17.48 -4.97 -21.37
CA LEU A 212 -17.53 -6.34 -21.90
C LEU A 212 -18.40 -7.30 -21.08
N ILE A 213 -18.34 -7.25 -19.76
CA ILE A 213 -18.98 -8.25 -18.89
C ILE A 213 -20.35 -7.78 -18.43
N MET A 214 -20.46 -6.53 -17.97
CA MET A 214 -21.70 -6.01 -17.40
C MET A 214 -22.91 -5.99 -18.36
N PRO A 215 -22.76 -5.75 -19.67
CA PRO A 215 -23.89 -5.80 -20.61
C PRO A 215 -24.39 -7.21 -20.91
N ILE A 216 -23.61 -8.25 -20.58
CA ILE A 216 -23.97 -9.64 -20.85
C ILE A 216 -24.86 -10.14 -19.71
N ASN A 217 -26.08 -10.57 -20.05
CA ASN A 217 -27.02 -11.10 -19.07
C ASN A 217 -26.69 -12.57 -18.77
N TYR A 218 -26.00 -12.82 -17.66
CA TYR A 218 -25.72 -14.16 -17.16
C TYR A 218 -26.80 -14.58 -16.14
N PRO A 219 -27.30 -15.83 -16.19
CA PRO A 219 -28.19 -16.32 -15.15
C PRO A 219 -27.44 -16.44 -13.82
N ASP A 220 -28.03 -15.94 -12.74
CA ASP A 220 -27.44 -16.03 -11.41
C ASP A 220 -27.36 -17.47 -10.91
N ILE A 221 -26.31 -17.79 -10.14
CA ILE A 221 -26.17 -19.09 -9.48
C ILE A 221 -26.90 -19.01 -8.15
N ASN A 222 -28.09 -19.63 -8.08
CA ASN A 222 -28.85 -19.74 -6.85
C ASN A 222 -28.37 -20.93 -6.02
N LEU A 223 -27.61 -20.66 -4.96
CA LEU A 223 -27.38 -21.61 -3.88
C LEU A 223 -28.57 -21.57 -2.91
N ILE A 224 -28.72 -22.60 -2.09
CA ILE A 224 -29.85 -22.77 -1.15
C ILE A 224 -30.08 -21.55 -0.24
N ILE A 225 -29.04 -20.75 0.03
CA ILE A 225 -29.06 -19.60 0.96
C ILE A 225 -28.67 -18.28 0.27
N ILE A 226 -27.95 -18.32 -0.85
CA ILE A 226 -27.31 -17.14 -1.47
C ILE A 226 -27.41 -17.23 -2.99
N SER A 227 -27.88 -16.17 -3.65
CA SER A 227 -27.73 -15.97 -5.09
C SER A 227 -26.40 -15.27 -5.38
N ILE A 228 -25.56 -15.85 -6.23
CA ILE A 228 -24.27 -15.27 -6.63
C ILE A 228 -24.41 -14.69 -8.04
N PRO A 229 -24.22 -13.37 -8.21
CA PRO A 229 -24.19 -12.74 -9.53
C PRO A 229 -22.98 -13.24 -10.33
N VAL A 230 -23.26 -13.89 -11.45
CA VAL A 230 -22.24 -14.56 -12.26
C VAL A 230 -21.27 -13.56 -12.90
N ASN A 231 -21.76 -12.38 -13.27
CA ASN A 231 -20.94 -11.27 -13.75
C ASN A 231 -19.85 -10.84 -12.76
N ILE A 232 -20.15 -10.77 -11.45
CA ILE A 232 -19.19 -10.43 -10.39
C ILE A 232 -18.13 -11.52 -10.25
N LEU A 233 -18.55 -12.79 -10.26
CA LEU A 233 -17.64 -13.93 -10.17
C LEU A 233 -16.67 -13.95 -11.37
N PHE A 234 -17.16 -13.78 -12.59
CA PHE A 234 -16.31 -13.69 -13.78
C PHE A 234 -15.34 -12.51 -13.73
N SER A 235 -15.82 -11.34 -13.26
CA SER A 235 -14.97 -10.16 -13.09
C SER A 235 -13.81 -10.43 -12.13
N PHE A 236 -14.06 -11.11 -11.02
CA PHE A 236 -13.02 -11.48 -10.06
C PHE A 236 -12.00 -12.47 -10.67
N ILE A 237 -12.49 -13.50 -11.36
CA ILE A 237 -11.63 -14.50 -12.02
C ILE A 237 -10.74 -13.85 -13.09
N LEU A 238 -11.30 -12.93 -13.88
CA LEU A 238 -10.57 -12.26 -14.95
C LEU A 238 -9.52 -11.26 -14.42
N TYR A 239 -9.71 -10.73 -13.21
CA TYR A 239 -8.75 -9.82 -12.59
C TYR A 239 -7.49 -10.53 -12.09
N PHE A 240 -7.62 -11.79 -11.69
CA PHE A 240 -6.54 -12.54 -11.07
C PHE A 240 -5.26 -12.64 -11.93
N PRO A 241 -5.32 -12.94 -13.25
CA PRO A 241 -4.14 -12.91 -14.12
C PRO A 241 -3.40 -11.55 -14.15
N ILE A 242 -4.14 -10.44 -14.10
CA ILE A 242 -3.56 -9.09 -14.10
C ILE A 242 -2.77 -8.87 -12.81
N LEU A 243 -3.35 -9.25 -11.66
CA LEU A 243 -2.66 -9.18 -10.37
C LEU A 243 -1.42 -10.07 -10.32
N VAL A 244 -1.49 -11.30 -10.86
CA VAL A 244 -0.33 -12.22 -10.90
C VAL A 244 0.78 -11.66 -11.79
N PHE A 245 0.42 -11.13 -12.96
CA PHE A 245 1.38 -10.50 -13.88
C PHE A 245 2.04 -9.28 -13.23
N TRP A 246 1.24 -8.40 -12.63
CA TRP A 246 1.73 -7.24 -11.91
C TRP A 246 2.63 -7.63 -10.73
N TYR A 247 2.24 -8.65 -9.97
CA TYR A 247 3.05 -9.19 -8.88
C TYR A 247 4.41 -9.69 -9.39
N TYR A 248 4.44 -10.44 -10.50
CA TYR A 248 5.70 -10.86 -11.13
C TYR A 248 6.61 -9.68 -11.49
N ILE A 249 6.05 -8.61 -12.06
CA ILE A 249 6.80 -7.38 -12.38
C ILE A 249 7.42 -6.78 -11.11
N THR A 250 6.67 -6.70 -10.02
CA THR A 250 7.16 -6.08 -8.77
C THR A 250 8.32 -6.86 -8.16
N ILE A 251 8.25 -8.18 -8.18
CA ILE A 251 9.32 -9.07 -7.73
C ILE A 251 10.55 -8.94 -8.64
N LYS A 252 10.35 -8.93 -9.96
CA LYS A 252 11.44 -8.75 -10.93
C LYS A 252 12.15 -7.42 -10.72
N TYR A 253 11.40 -6.34 -10.50
CA TYR A 253 11.94 -5.03 -10.16
C TYR A 253 12.79 -5.11 -8.88
N PHE A 254 12.27 -5.72 -7.82
CA PHE A 254 12.99 -5.86 -6.55
C PHE A 254 14.35 -6.54 -6.74
N TRP A 255 14.38 -7.71 -7.39
CA TRP A 255 15.63 -8.44 -7.65
C TRP A 255 16.61 -7.66 -8.53
N THR A 256 16.10 -6.90 -9.49
CA THR A 256 16.95 -6.05 -10.34
C THR A 256 17.67 -4.99 -9.51
N VAL A 257 16.98 -4.35 -8.56
CA VAL A 257 17.58 -3.35 -7.67
C VAL A 257 18.61 -3.98 -6.73
N ILE A 258 18.29 -5.14 -6.14
CA ILE A 258 19.21 -5.84 -5.23
C ILE A 258 20.46 -6.35 -5.96
N ASN A 259 20.33 -6.86 -7.18
CA ASN A 259 21.49 -7.34 -7.94
C ASN A 259 22.43 -6.19 -8.33
N ARG A 260 21.88 -5.04 -8.75
CA ARG A 260 22.67 -3.83 -9.01
C ARG A 260 23.46 -3.37 -7.79
N MET A 261 22.84 -3.41 -6.60
CA MET A 261 23.53 -3.09 -5.35
C MET A 261 24.75 -4.00 -5.12
N LYS A 262 24.60 -5.31 -5.36
CA LYS A 262 25.71 -6.28 -5.20
C LYS A 262 26.85 -6.01 -6.17
N GLU A 263 26.52 -5.69 -7.42
CA GLU A 263 27.51 -5.35 -8.45
C GLU A 263 28.30 -4.07 -8.11
N GLN A 264 27.65 -3.09 -7.48
CA GLN A 264 28.28 -1.83 -7.08
C GLN A 264 29.24 -1.96 -5.88
N GLU A 265 29.12 -3.01 -5.08
CA GLU A 265 30.03 -3.23 -3.94
C GLU A 265 31.21 -4.15 -4.29
N MET A 266 31.05 -5.00 -5.31
CA MET A 266 32.14 -5.85 -5.82
C MET A 266 33.14 -5.09 -6.72
N ASN A 267 32.80 -3.88 -7.15
CA ASN A 267 33.63 -2.98 -7.96
C ASN A 267 34.14 -1.81 -7.12
#